data_AF-A0A966MMD4-F1
#
_entry.id   AF-A0A966MMD4-F1
#
_cell.length_a   1.000
_cell.length_b   1.000
_cell.length_c   1.000
_cell.angle_alpha   90.00
_cell.angle_beta   90.00
_cell.angle_gamma   90.00
#
_symmetry.space_group_name_H-M   'P 1'
#
loop_
_entity.id
_entity.type
_entity.pdbx_description
1 polymer ?
#
loop_
_entity_poly.entity_id
_entity_poly.type
_entity_poly.pdbx_seq_one_letter_code
_entity_poly.pdbx_strand_id
1 'polypeptide(L)'
;LFQLAQAYSVFARDGHMVPMSLLKNHQPPPGVRVYSPQNAAAMRHMLHLVTIPGGTAQKAQTMGYSVGGKTGTAHKQEGRGYAGKKYRGFFVGLAPIEQPRIVVAVMIDEPTNGRYYGGDVAAPVFSQTVQQTLRMMGVQPDLSVKPQIVAKAEPESF
;
A
#
# COMPACT_ATOMS: atom_id res chain seq x y z
N LEU A 1 -4.09 4.78 13.29
CA LEU A 1 -3.30 4.27 12.15
C LEU A 1 -2.85 2.83 12.37
N PHE A 2 -2.21 2.50 13.49
CA PHE A 2 -1.75 1.14 13.82
C PHE A 2 -2.84 0.05 13.67
N GLN A 3 -4.03 0.27 14.22
CA GLN A 3 -5.17 -0.66 14.10
C GLN A 3 -5.60 -0.90 12.64
N LEU A 4 -5.49 0.11 11.75
CA LEU A 4 -5.79 -0.07 10.33
C LEU A 4 -4.74 -0.94 9.64
N ALA A 5 -3.46 -0.72 9.95
CA ALA A 5 -2.38 -1.57 9.43
C ALA A 5 -2.58 -3.03 9.90
N GLN A 6 -2.91 -3.24 11.17
CA GLN A 6 -3.25 -4.56 11.68
C GLN A 6 -4.46 -5.14 10.96
N ALA A 7 -5.53 -4.39 10.77
CA ALA A 7 -6.72 -4.85 10.06
C ALA A 7 -6.38 -5.38 8.64
N TYR A 8 -5.52 -4.66 7.90
CA TYR A 8 -5.08 -5.08 6.56
C TYR A 8 -4.17 -6.32 6.58
N SER A 9 -3.53 -6.64 7.71
CA SER A 9 -2.73 -7.86 7.83
C SER A 9 -3.57 -9.13 7.65
N VAL A 10 -4.88 -9.06 7.90
CA VAL A 10 -5.79 -10.21 7.70
C VAL A 10 -5.81 -10.65 6.24
N PHE A 11 -5.80 -9.69 5.31
CA PHE A 11 -5.80 -9.97 3.87
C PHE A 11 -4.43 -10.43 3.41
N ALA A 12 -3.36 -9.91 4.03
CA ALA A 12 -1.99 -10.31 3.75
C ALA A 12 -1.68 -11.75 4.20
N ARG A 13 -2.46 -12.31 5.13
CA ARG A 13 -2.24 -13.65 5.73
C ARG A 13 -3.42 -14.60 5.47
N ASP A 14 -4.01 -14.54 4.30
CA ASP A 14 -5.07 -15.45 3.85
C ASP A 14 -6.24 -15.61 4.83
N GLY A 15 -6.63 -14.48 5.44
CA GLY A 15 -7.76 -14.38 6.36
C GLY A 15 -7.41 -14.53 7.83
N HIS A 16 -6.13 -14.69 8.20
CA HIS A 16 -5.70 -14.79 9.60
C HIS A 16 -5.30 -13.45 10.20
N MET A 17 -6.01 -13.03 11.23
CA MET A 17 -5.65 -11.89 12.07
C MET A 17 -4.64 -12.34 13.11
N VAL A 18 -3.48 -11.69 13.16
CA VAL A 18 -2.44 -11.97 14.14
C VAL A 18 -2.26 -10.80 15.10
N PRO A 19 -1.89 -11.05 16.36
CA PRO A 19 -1.47 -9.99 17.26
C PRO A 19 -0.20 -9.33 16.72
N MET A 20 -0.15 -8.01 16.79
CA MET A 20 1.03 -7.24 16.41
C MET A 20 2.04 -7.23 17.55
N SER A 21 3.34 -7.28 17.20
CA SER A 21 4.43 -7.18 18.17
C SER A 21 5.44 -6.14 17.71
N LEU A 22 5.91 -5.30 18.64
CA LEU A 22 7.07 -4.43 18.43
C LEU A 22 8.39 -5.15 18.72
N LEU A 23 8.32 -6.28 19.41
CA LEU A 23 9.47 -7.12 19.73
C LEU A 23 9.62 -8.22 18.66
N LYS A 24 10.86 -8.63 18.42
CA LYS A 24 11.15 -9.68 17.44
C LYS A 24 10.59 -11.02 17.92
N ASN A 25 9.51 -11.49 17.28
CA ASN A 25 8.99 -12.83 17.53
C ASN A 25 9.83 -13.88 16.79
N HIS A 26 10.15 -14.97 17.48
CA HIS A 26 10.94 -16.09 16.94
C HIS A 26 10.05 -17.25 16.50
N GLN A 27 8.77 -17.22 16.87
CA GLN A 27 7.76 -18.18 16.47
C GLN A 27 6.60 -17.45 15.78
N PRO A 28 5.91 -18.10 14.82
CA PRO A 28 4.70 -17.55 14.24
C PRO A 28 3.66 -17.25 15.33
N PRO A 29 3.12 -16.01 15.40
CA PRO A 29 2.12 -15.69 16.41
C PRO A 29 0.83 -16.49 16.18
N PRO A 30 0.12 -16.91 17.25
CA PRO A 30 -1.18 -17.53 17.11
C PRO A 30 -2.13 -16.53 16.43
N GLY A 31 -2.80 -16.97 15.36
CA GLY A 31 -3.73 -16.16 14.58
C GLY A 31 -5.17 -16.65 14.71
N VAL A 32 -6.12 -15.74 14.58
CA VAL A 32 -7.55 -16.05 14.49
C VAL A 32 -7.98 -15.96 13.03
N ARG A 33 -8.63 -17.00 12.51
CA ARG A 33 -9.22 -16.95 11.18
C ARG A 33 -10.48 -16.07 11.19
N VAL A 34 -10.43 -14.97 10.44
CA VAL A 34 -11.57 -14.05 10.23
C VAL A 34 -12.21 -14.29 8.87
N TYR A 35 -11.41 -14.61 7.85
CA TYR A 35 -11.88 -14.87 6.49
C TYR A 35 -11.36 -16.22 5.95
N SER A 36 -12.05 -16.76 4.95
CA SER A 36 -11.50 -17.85 4.14
C SER A 36 -10.33 -17.35 3.29
N PRO A 37 -9.37 -18.21 2.92
CA PRO A 37 -8.28 -17.85 2.03
C PRO A 37 -8.77 -17.30 0.69
N GLN A 38 -9.86 -17.88 0.17
CA GLN A 38 -10.49 -17.47 -1.09
C GLN A 38 -11.03 -16.03 -1.01
N ASN A 39 -11.72 -15.69 0.09
CA ASN A 39 -12.23 -14.34 0.29
C ASN A 39 -11.10 -13.33 0.51
N ALA A 40 -10.04 -13.71 1.23
CA ALA A 40 -8.86 -12.87 1.41
C ALA A 40 -8.15 -12.60 0.07
N ALA A 41 -7.99 -13.61 -0.78
CA ALA A 41 -7.42 -13.47 -2.12
C ALA A 41 -8.30 -12.57 -3.01
N ALA A 42 -9.62 -12.78 -3.01
CA ALA A 42 -10.56 -11.92 -3.74
C ALA A 42 -10.47 -10.45 -3.27
N MET A 43 -10.36 -10.22 -1.96
CA MET A 43 -10.13 -8.88 -1.40
C MET A 43 -8.81 -8.26 -1.86
N ARG A 44 -7.72 -9.03 -1.89
CA ARG A 44 -6.42 -8.55 -2.42
C ARG A 44 -6.54 -8.14 -3.88
N HIS A 45 -7.23 -8.93 -4.71
CA HIS A 45 -7.48 -8.59 -6.11
C HIS A 45 -8.31 -7.29 -6.25
N MET A 46 -9.40 -7.14 -5.50
CA MET A 46 -10.19 -5.91 -5.53
C MET A 46 -9.40 -4.68 -5.05
N LEU A 47 -8.53 -4.83 -4.06
CA LEU A 47 -7.64 -3.78 -3.59
C LEU A 47 -6.57 -3.43 -4.63
N HIS A 48 -6.12 -4.40 -5.43
CA HIS A 48 -5.20 -4.14 -6.55
C HIS A 48 -5.85 -3.22 -7.59
N LEU A 49 -7.13 -3.46 -7.93
CA LEU A 49 -7.89 -2.65 -8.90
C LEU A 49 -7.94 -1.15 -8.55
N VAL A 50 -7.81 -0.79 -7.27
CA VAL A 50 -7.77 0.61 -6.83
C VAL A 50 -6.52 1.35 -7.33
N THR A 51 -5.45 0.62 -7.60
CA THR A 51 -4.13 1.16 -7.94
C THR A 51 -3.82 1.11 -9.43
N ILE A 52 -4.54 0.31 -10.22
CA ILE A 52 -4.33 0.22 -11.67
C ILE A 52 -5.07 1.35 -12.42
N PRO A 53 -4.84 1.55 -13.74
CA PRO A 53 -5.56 2.55 -14.53
C PRO A 53 -7.08 2.43 -14.38
N GLY A 54 -7.76 3.55 -14.13
CA GLY A 54 -9.19 3.61 -13.80
C GLY A 54 -9.49 3.54 -12.30
N GLY A 55 -8.49 3.19 -11.47
CA GLY A 55 -8.58 3.21 -10.01
C GLY A 55 -8.44 4.61 -9.40
N THR A 56 -8.79 4.72 -8.11
CA THR A 56 -8.79 5.99 -7.34
C THR A 56 -7.44 6.34 -6.71
N ALA A 57 -6.45 5.45 -6.74
CA ALA A 57 -5.15 5.66 -6.11
C ALA A 57 -4.00 5.17 -6.99
N GLN A 58 -4.00 5.57 -8.26
CA GLN A 58 -2.97 5.20 -9.24
C GLN A 58 -1.56 5.62 -8.81
N LYS A 59 -1.42 6.70 -8.03
CA LYS A 59 -0.15 7.15 -7.46
C LYS A 59 0.46 6.20 -6.42
N ALA A 60 -0.28 5.17 -5.99
CA ALA A 60 0.25 4.11 -5.14
C ALA A 60 1.08 3.09 -5.91
N GLN A 61 0.97 3.03 -7.25
CA GLN A 61 1.73 2.09 -8.09
C GLN A 61 3.21 2.15 -7.74
N THR A 62 3.78 0.97 -7.50
CA THR A 62 5.17 0.84 -7.09
C THR A 62 5.95 0.16 -8.20
N MET A 63 7.04 0.79 -8.64
CA MET A 63 7.86 0.24 -9.72
C MET A 63 8.41 -1.14 -9.35
N GLY A 64 8.09 -2.13 -10.18
CA GLY A 64 8.50 -3.53 -10.00
C GLY A 64 7.63 -4.36 -9.05
N TYR A 65 6.67 -3.75 -8.34
CA TYR A 65 5.84 -4.48 -7.38
C TYR A 65 4.35 -4.27 -7.62
N SER A 66 3.59 -5.36 -7.64
CA SER A 66 2.14 -5.30 -7.58
C SER A 66 1.72 -4.81 -6.20
N VAL A 67 0.81 -3.86 -6.17
CA VAL A 67 0.34 -3.24 -4.92
C VAL A 67 -1.17 -3.14 -4.93
N GLY A 68 -1.77 -3.18 -3.75
CA GLY A 68 -3.19 -2.94 -3.60
C GLY A 68 -3.46 -2.27 -2.28
N GLY A 69 -4.49 -1.44 -2.25
CA GLY A 69 -4.80 -0.67 -1.08
C GLY A 69 -6.01 0.22 -1.27
N LYS A 70 -6.25 1.06 -0.29
CA LYS A 70 -7.37 2.00 -0.31
C LYS A 70 -6.92 3.37 0.18
N THR A 71 -7.40 4.38 -0.53
CA THR A 71 -7.35 5.78 -0.10
C THR A 71 -8.55 6.11 0.78
N GLY A 72 -8.31 6.91 1.82
CA GLY A 72 -9.35 7.57 2.59
C GLY A 72 -9.00 9.03 2.81
N THR A 73 -10.04 9.86 2.89
CA THR A 73 -9.92 11.28 3.21
C THR A 73 -11.02 11.60 4.21
N ALA A 74 -10.63 11.92 5.44
CA ALA A 74 -11.58 12.24 6.51
C ALA A 74 -11.51 13.73 6.84
N HIS A 75 -12.66 14.37 6.98
CA HIS A 75 -12.73 15.71 7.57
C HIS A 75 -12.37 15.63 9.05
N LYS A 76 -11.53 16.54 9.53
CA LYS A 76 -11.18 16.62 10.94
C LYS A 76 -12.40 17.12 11.72
N GLN A 77 -12.65 16.55 12.89
CA GLN A 77 -13.71 17.04 13.76
C GLN A 77 -13.23 18.31 14.49
N GLU A 78 -14.11 19.31 14.58
CA GLU A 78 -13.88 20.55 15.33
C GLU A 78 -15.15 20.88 16.12
N GLY A 79 -15.04 20.79 17.45
CA GLY A 79 -16.19 20.85 18.35
C GLY A 79 -17.23 19.75 18.04
N ARG A 80 -18.47 20.17 17.79
CA ARG A 80 -19.58 19.26 17.44
C ARG A 80 -19.75 19.02 15.92
N GLY A 81 -18.90 19.64 15.09
CA GLY A 81 -18.99 19.56 13.62
C GLY A 81 -17.68 19.14 12.95
N TYR A 82 -17.65 19.22 11.63
CA TYR A 82 -16.45 18.99 10.83
C TYR A 82 -15.77 20.32 10.49
N ALA A 83 -14.44 20.35 10.59
CA ALA A 83 -13.63 21.47 10.15
C ALA A 83 -13.79 21.68 8.63
N GLY A 84 -13.96 22.93 8.21
CA GLY A 84 -14.21 23.26 6.81
C GLY A 84 -13.00 23.06 5.88
N LYS A 85 -11.76 23.09 6.42
CA LYS A 85 -10.51 23.02 5.63
C LYS A 85 -9.43 22.13 6.24
N LYS A 86 -9.74 21.32 7.25
CA LYS A 86 -8.78 20.40 7.89
C LYS A 86 -9.14 18.96 7.54
N TYR A 87 -8.17 18.24 6.98
CA TYR A 87 -8.37 16.90 6.45
C TYR A 87 -7.28 15.95 6.96
N ARG A 88 -7.63 14.67 7.03
CA ARG A 88 -6.69 13.57 7.18
C ARG A 88 -6.76 12.72 5.92
N GLY A 89 -5.73 12.84 5.09
CA GLY A 89 -5.53 11.99 3.93
C GLY A 89 -4.73 10.76 4.34
N PHE A 90 -5.21 9.57 4.03
CA PHE A 90 -4.47 8.34 4.32
C PHE A 90 -4.56 7.33 3.19
N PHE A 91 -3.55 6.47 3.13
CA PHE A 91 -3.50 5.34 2.23
C PHE A 91 -2.98 4.12 3.00
N VAL A 92 -3.69 3.00 2.88
CA VAL A 92 -3.28 1.72 3.47
C VAL A 92 -3.26 0.68 2.38
N GLY A 93 -2.16 -0.08 2.29
CA GLY A 93 -2.01 -1.09 1.27
C GLY A 93 -1.03 -2.19 1.66
N LEU A 94 -0.91 -3.17 0.78
CA LEU A 94 -0.09 -4.36 0.93
C LEU A 94 0.63 -4.67 -0.38
N ALA A 95 1.80 -5.32 -0.24
CA ALA A 95 2.67 -5.62 -1.36
C ALA A 95 3.61 -6.80 -1.06
N PRO A 96 3.98 -7.61 -2.07
CA PRO A 96 3.29 -7.79 -3.36
C PRO A 96 1.82 -8.24 -3.21
N ILE A 97 0.97 -8.12 -4.23
CA ILE A 97 -0.45 -8.49 -4.10
C ILE A 97 -0.68 -9.99 -3.99
N GLU A 98 0.04 -10.80 -4.78
CA GLU A 98 -0.14 -12.24 -4.79
C GLU A 98 0.48 -12.93 -3.58
N GLN A 99 1.66 -12.46 -3.15
CA GLN A 99 2.36 -12.97 -1.97
C GLN A 99 2.79 -11.83 -1.05
N PRO A 100 1.86 -11.27 -0.24
CA PRO A 100 2.11 -10.10 0.56
C PRO A 100 3.22 -10.31 1.59
N ARG A 101 4.19 -9.39 1.62
CA ARG A 101 5.31 -9.40 2.56
C ARG A 101 5.22 -8.27 3.58
N ILE A 102 4.59 -7.15 3.20
CA ILE A 102 4.42 -5.98 4.05
C ILE A 102 3.02 -5.40 3.92
N VAL A 103 2.58 -4.74 4.98
CA VAL A 103 1.44 -3.81 5.00
C VAL A 103 1.98 -2.45 5.38
N VAL A 104 1.64 -1.42 4.61
CA VAL A 104 2.08 -0.04 4.85
C VAL A 104 0.85 0.85 4.96
N ALA A 105 0.80 1.64 6.03
CA ALA A 105 -0.24 2.60 6.30
C ALA A 105 0.39 3.99 6.44
N VAL A 106 -0.01 4.93 5.60
CA VAL A 106 0.46 6.32 5.60
C VAL A 106 -0.71 7.24 5.90
N MET A 107 -0.49 8.22 6.78
CA MET A 107 -1.44 9.28 7.08
C MET A 107 -0.72 10.62 7.05
N ILE A 108 -1.34 11.59 6.38
CA ILE A 108 -0.93 12.99 6.36
C ILE A 108 -2.04 13.80 7.06
N ASP A 109 -1.71 14.43 8.19
CA ASP A 109 -2.63 15.32 8.92
C ASP A 109 -2.49 16.73 8.36
N GLU A 110 -3.62 17.34 8.01
CA GLU A 110 -3.75 18.73 7.52
C GLU A 110 -2.78 19.08 6.36
N PRO A 111 -2.84 18.38 5.22
CA PRO A 111 -2.03 18.75 4.06
C PRO A 111 -2.38 20.14 3.54
N THR A 112 -1.38 21.00 3.36
CA THR A 112 -1.54 22.44 3.06
C THR A 112 -1.28 22.82 1.60
N ASN A 113 -0.64 21.97 0.80
CA ASN A 113 -0.17 22.29 -0.55
C ASN A 113 -1.25 22.12 -1.64
N GLY A 114 -2.49 22.52 -1.36
CA GLY A 114 -3.61 22.51 -2.33
C GLY A 114 -4.16 21.13 -2.71
N ARG A 115 -3.56 20.03 -2.28
CA ARG A 115 -4.06 18.65 -2.45
C ARG A 115 -4.30 18.02 -1.09
N TYR A 116 -5.44 17.36 -0.91
CA TYR A 116 -5.82 16.79 0.39
C TYR A 116 -6.35 15.35 0.32
N TYR A 117 -6.66 14.83 -0.87
CA TYR A 117 -7.10 13.45 -1.00
C TYR A 117 -5.96 12.48 -0.66
N GLY A 118 -6.26 11.41 0.07
CA GLY A 118 -5.29 10.38 0.45
C GLY A 118 -4.54 9.78 -0.75
N GLY A 119 -5.23 9.62 -1.88
CA GLY A 119 -4.64 9.17 -3.15
C GLY A 119 -3.63 10.16 -3.75
N ASP A 120 -3.69 11.44 -3.39
CA ASP A 120 -2.77 12.47 -3.87
C ASP A 120 -1.59 12.70 -2.93
N VAL A 121 -1.82 12.65 -1.61
CA VAL A 121 -0.81 13.02 -0.60
C VAL A 121 -0.13 11.81 0.03
N ALA A 122 -0.89 10.74 0.34
CA ALA A 122 -0.38 9.58 1.06
C ALA A 122 0.07 8.45 0.13
N ALA A 123 -0.59 8.28 -1.03
CA ALA A 123 -0.26 7.22 -1.97
C ALA A 123 1.17 7.31 -2.58
N PRO A 124 1.71 8.50 -2.95
CA PRO A 124 3.09 8.59 -3.42
C PRO A 124 4.12 8.19 -2.34
N VAL A 125 3.87 8.58 -1.09
CA VAL A 125 4.72 8.21 0.06
C VAL A 125 4.67 6.70 0.30
N PHE A 126 3.48 6.10 0.19
CA PHE A 126 3.31 4.65 0.23
C PHE A 126 4.15 3.95 -0.85
N SER A 127 4.06 4.41 -2.11
CA SER A 127 4.78 3.80 -3.23
C SER A 127 6.30 3.77 -3.01
N GLN A 128 6.88 4.91 -2.62
CA GLN A 128 8.32 5.00 -2.34
C GLN A 128 8.73 4.11 -1.16
N THR A 129 7.94 4.11 -0.08
CA THR A 129 8.21 3.29 1.12
C THR A 129 8.19 1.80 0.78
N VAL A 130 7.20 1.34 0.03
CA VAL A 130 7.09 -0.07 -0.40
C VAL A 130 8.28 -0.45 -1.27
N GLN A 131 8.62 0.37 -2.27
CA GLN A 131 9.73 0.08 -3.18
C GLN A 131 11.05 -0.13 -2.43
N GLN A 132 11.39 0.80 -1.54
CA GLN A 132 12.63 0.76 -0.78
C GLN A 132 12.62 -0.40 0.21
N THR A 133 11.52 -0.61 0.92
CA THR A 133 11.39 -1.67 1.93
C THR A 133 11.54 -3.06 1.30
N LEU A 134 10.81 -3.34 0.22
CA LEU A 134 10.87 -4.65 -0.45
C LEU A 134 12.25 -4.91 -1.06
N ARG A 135 12.89 -3.88 -1.62
CA ARG A 135 14.27 -3.97 -2.10
C ARG A 135 15.25 -4.28 -0.96
N MET A 136 15.13 -3.62 0.19
CA MET A 136 15.96 -3.89 1.37
C MET A 136 15.73 -5.29 1.95
N MET A 137 14.50 -5.79 1.85
CA MET A 137 14.13 -7.16 2.26
C MET A 137 14.56 -8.24 1.25
N GLY A 138 15.15 -7.86 0.12
CA GLY A 138 15.54 -8.81 -0.94
C GLY A 138 14.34 -9.52 -1.60
N VAL A 139 13.15 -8.93 -1.55
CA VAL A 139 11.97 -9.46 -2.24
C VAL A 139 12.14 -9.19 -3.73
N GLN A 140 11.92 -10.20 -4.57
CA GLN A 140 12.04 -10.03 -6.02
C GLN A 140 10.83 -9.26 -6.57
N PRO A 141 11.04 -8.36 -7.56
CA PRO A 141 9.95 -7.73 -8.32
C PRO A 141 9.03 -8.79 -8.94
N ASP A 142 7.71 -8.62 -8.79
CA ASP A 142 6.69 -9.50 -9.40
C ASP A 142 6.00 -8.86 -10.62
N LEU A 143 6.31 -7.59 -10.90
CA LEU A 143 5.95 -6.93 -12.15
C LEU A 143 7.19 -6.73 -13.02
N SER A 144 7.00 -6.83 -14.34
CA SER A 144 8.06 -6.53 -15.30
C SER A 144 8.44 -5.05 -15.20
N VAL A 145 9.70 -4.79 -14.87
CA VAL A 145 10.26 -3.44 -14.90
C VAL A 145 10.71 -3.17 -16.33
N LYS A 146 10.06 -2.22 -17.02
CA LYS A 146 10.58 -1.74 -18.30
C LYS A 146 11.91 -1.00 -18.03
N PRO A 147 13.04 -1.42 -18.63
CA PRO A 147 14.30 -0.70 -18.47
C PRO A 147 14.13 0.73 -18.98
N GLN A 148 14.43 1.73 -18.15
CA GLN A 148 14.40 3.13 -18.58
C GLN A 148 15.66 3.54 -19.36
N ILE A 149 16.67 2.67 -19.40
CA ILE A 149 17.87 2.84 -20.22
C ILE A 149 17.74 1.87 -21.39
N VAL A 150 17.31 2.40 -22.54
CA VAL A 150 17.54 1.73 -23.83
C VAL A 150 18.83 2.33 -24.35
N ALA A 151 19.93 1.58 -24.26
CA ALA A 151 21.15 1.96 -24.97
C ALA A 151 20.79 2.02 -26.46
N LYS A 152 20.94 3.19 -27.09
CA LYS A 152 20.91 3.26 -28.55
C LYS A 152 22.10 2.45 -29.03
N ALA A 153 21.84 1.32 -29.68
CA ALA A 153 22.86 0.66 -30.47
C ALA A 153 23.25 1.62 -31.59
N GLU A 154 24.49 2.13 -31.57
CA GLU A 154 25.05 2.80 -32.73
C GLU A 154 25.18 1.75 -33.85
N PRO A 155 24.71 2.04 -35.07
CA PRO A 155 24.95 1.14 -36.18
C PRO A 155 26.45 1.12 -36.45
N GLU A 156 27.07 -0.05 -36.33
CA GLU A 156 28.46 -0.26 -36.75
C GLU A 156 28.56 0.05 -38.25
N SER A 157 29.27 1.13 -38.58
CA SER A 157 29.63 1.48 -39.94
C SER A 157 30.75 0.55 -40.42
N PHE A 158 30.38 -0.44 -41.23
CA PHE A 158 31.28 -1.15 -42.13
C PHE A 158 31.03 -0.71 -43.58
#